data_AF-A0A1W1YGK6-F1
#
_entry.id   AF-A0A1W1YGK6-F1
#
_cell.length_a   1.000
_cell.length_b   1.000
_cell.length_c   1.000
_cell.angle_alpha   90.00
_cell.angle_beta   90.00
_cell.angle_gamma   90.00
#
_symmetry.space_group_name_H-M   'P 1'
#
loop_
_entity.id
_entity.type
_entity.pdbx_description
1 polymer ?
#
loop_
_entity_poly.entity_id
_entity_poly.type
_entity_poly.pdbx_seq_one_letter_code
_entity_poly.pdbx_strand_id
1 'polypeptide(L)' 'MTDHTLPYGPDDVAVWPDGTWGLLGDVRAGDYAYMSDDYEIVRSVDHARLKALGVEEDFDIEPG' A
#
# COMPACT_ATOMS: atom_id res chain seq x y z
N MET A 1 -13.32 -11.66 -19.22
CA MET A 1 -13.80 -10.82 -18.11
C MET A 1 -12.80 -11.00 -16.99
N THR A 2 -12.17 -9.91 -16.58
CA THR A 2 -10.95 -9.87 -15.76
C THR A 2 -11.12 -10.63 -14.45
N ASP A 3 -10.17 -11.54 -14.24
CA ASP A 3 -9.96 -12.37 -13.05
C ASP A 3 -9.73 -11.45 -11.84
N HIS A 4 -10.81 -11.05 -11.16
CA HIS A 4 -10.75 -10.33 -9.88
C HIS A 4 -10.64 -11.32 -8.72
N THR A 5 -9.82 -12.37 -8.86
CA THR A 5 -9.36 -13.14 -7.70
C THR A 5 -8.43 -12.20 -6.93
N LEU A 6 -8.98 -11.40 -6.03
CA LEU A 6 -8.22 -10.52 -5.13
C LEU A 6 -7.18 -11.39 -4.39
N PRO A 7 -5.89 -11.37 -4.78
CA PRO A 7 -4.83 -12.16 -4.15
C PRO A 7 -4.13 -11.37 -3.05
N TYR A 8 -4.84 -10.38 -2.49
CA TYR A 8 -4.36 -9.41 -1.52
C TYR A 8 -5.19 -9.54 -0.23
N GLY A 9 -4.50 -9.84 0.87
CA GLY A 9 -5.01 -9.87 2.22
C GLY A 9 -4.96 -8.49 2.92
N PRO A 10 -5.40 -8.42 4.18
CA PRO A 10 -5.39 -7.19 4.96
C PRO A 10 -3.97 -6.68 5.28
N ASP A 11 -2.96 -7.57 5.21
CA ASP A 11 -1.53 -7.28 5.43
C ASP A 11 -0.81 -6.72 4.19
N ASP A 12 -1.52 -6.56 3.07
CA ASP A 12 -1.00 -5.85 1.90
C ASP A 12 -1.04 -4.34 2.12
N VAL A 13 -0.24 -3.62 1.35
CA VAL A 13 -0.07 -2.16 1.45
C VAL A 13 -0.72 -1.50 0.25
N ALA A 14 -1.61 -0.55 0.47
CA ALA A 14 -2.08 0.37 -0.55
C ALA A 14 -1.13 1.57 -0.61
N VAL A 15 -0.64 1.89 -1.81
CA VAL A 15 0.28 3.01 -2.05
C VAL A 15 -0.36 3.96 -3.06
N TRP A 16 -0.43 5.23 -2.71
CA TRP A 16 -0.93 6.30 -3.55
C TRP A 16 0.19 6.94 -4.38
N PRO A 17 -0.16 7.59 -5.52
CA PRO A 17 0.82 8.25 -6.40
C PRO A 17 1.60 9.39 -5.72
N ASP A 18 1.06 9.97 -4.65
CA ASP A 18 1.74 10.98 -3.82
C ASP A 18 2.84 10.37 -2.91
N GLY A 19 3.03 9.05 -2.91
CA GLY A 19 3.97 8.33 -2.03
C GLY A 19 3.37 7.97 -0.66
N THR A 20 2.15 8.43 -0.38
CA THR A 20 1.40 8.01 0.81
C THR A 20 1.10 6.52 0.74
N TRP A 21 1.14 5.83 1.88
CA TRP A 21 0.80 4.42 1.96
C TRP A 21 -0.05 4.12 3.19
N GLY A 22 -0.75 2.99 3.16
CA GLY A 22 -1.60 2.51 4.24
C GLY A 22 -1.86 1.02 4.12
N LEU A 23 -2.25 0.37 5.23
CA LEU A 23 -2.60 -1.06 5.19
C LEU A 23 -3.92 -1.25 4.44
N LEU A 24 -3.99 -2.24 3.55
CA LEU A 24 -5.20 -2.52 2.77
C LEU A 24 -6.38 -2.87 3.69
N GLY A 25 -6.12 -3.50 4.84
CA GLY A 25 -7.15 -3.73 5.86
C GLY A 25 -7.80 -2.44 6.36
N ASP A 26 -7.00 -1.39 6.52
CA ASP A 26 -7.41 -0.07 7.02
C ASP A 26 -8.13 0.74 5.93
N VAL A 27 -7.63 0.68 4.70
CA VAL A 27 -8.31 1.22 3.52
C VAL A 27 -9.68 0.59 3.33
N ARG A 28 -9.79 -0.73 3.48
CA ARG A 28 -11.06 -1.45 3.43
C ARG A 28 -11.97 -1.18 4.63
N ALA A 29 -11.41 -0.88 5.80
CA ALA A 29 -12.17 -0.45 6.97
C ALA A 29 -12.76 0.95 6.78
N GLY A 30 -12.29 1.69 5.77
CA GLY A 30 -12.76 3.03 5.43
C GLY A 30 -12.01 4.13 6.17
N ASP A 31 -10.90 3.83 6.83
CA ASP A 31 -10.05 4.85 7.46
C ASP A 31 -9.50 5.82 6.40
N TYR A 32 -9.23 5.30 5.20
CA TYR A 32 -8.77 6.06 4.04
C TYR A 32 -9.91 6.43 3.06
N ALA A 33 -11.17 6.42 3.48
CA ALA A 33 -12.32 6.74 2.61
C ALA A 33 -12.30 8.19 2.07
N TYR A 34 -11.45 9.06 2.62
CA TYR A 34 -11.21 10.43 2.15
C TYR A 34 -10.12 10.53 1.07
N MET A 35 -9.37 9.46 0.82
CA MET A 35 -8.36 9.39 -0.23
C MET A 35 -8.95 8.86 -1.55
N SER A 36 -8.27 9.16 -2.65
CA SER A 36 -8.63 8.65 -3.97
C SER A 36 -8.58 7.13 -4.02
N ASP A 37 -9.48 6.53 -4.80
CA ASP A 37 -9.50 5.08 -5.07
C ASP A 37 -8.32 4.65 -5.98
N ASP A 38 -7.55 5.61 -6.50
CA ASP A 38 -6.37 5.41 -7.33
C ASP A 38 -5.15 5.12 -6.43
N TYR A 39 -5.07 3.87 -5.98
CA TYR A 39 -3.93 3.33 -5.24
C TYR A 39 -3.48 2.00 -5.85
N GLU A 40 -2.18 1.73 -5.76
CA GLU A 40 -1.59 0.44 -6.10
C GLU A 40 -1.51 -0.44 -4.85
N ILE A 41 -2.00 -1.67 -4.94
CA ILE A 41 -1.86 -2.65 -3.86
C ILE A 41 -0.54 -3.41 -4.07
N VAL A 42 0.36 -3.27 -3.11
CA VAL A 42 1.69 -3.85 -3.07
C VAL A 42 1.78 -4.83 -1.92
N ARG A 43 2.37 -6.01 -2.14
CA ARG A 43 2.63 -6.94 -1.05
C ARG A 43 3.72 -6.39 -0.14
N SER A 44 3.52 -6.53 1.17
CA SER A 44 4.53 -6.17 2.19
C SER A 44 5.87 -6.91 2.02
N VAL A 45 5.86 -8.07 1.35
CA VAL A 45 7.09 -8.81 1.00
C VAL A 45 7.83 -8.27 -0.22
N ASP A 46 7.19 -7.42 -1.04
CA ASP A 46 7.75 -6.88 -2.28
C ASP A 46 8.50 -5.56 -2.02
N HIS A 47 9.61 -5.69 -1.29
CA HIS A 47 10.51 -4.58 -0.97
C HIS A 47 11.01 -3.85 -2.23
N ALA A 48 11.22 -4.56 -3.34
CA ALA A 48 11.65 -3.94 -4.60
C ALA A 48 10.62 -2.92 -5.13
N ARG A 49 9.32 -3.23 -5.03
CA ARG A 49 8.24 -2.31 -5.42
C ARG A 49 8.07 -1.18 -4.41
N LEU A 50 8.13 -1.47 -3.10
CA LEU A 50 8.05 -0.46 -2.05
C LEU A 50 9.19 0.56 -2.17
N LYS A 51 10.40 0.12 -2.50
CA LYS A 51 11.54 0.97 -2.81
C LYS A 51 11.34 1.80 -4.07
N ALA A 52 10.80 1.21 -5.13
CA ALA A 52 10.52 1.93 -6.37
C ALA A 52 9.46 3.02 -6.20
N LEU A 53 8.54 2.84 -5.25
CA LEU A 53 7.49 3.79 -4.90
C LEU A 53 7.94 4.84 -3.87
N GLY A 54 9.16 4.73 -3.34
CA GLY A 54 9.66 5.64 -2.30
C GLY A 54 9.03 5.41 -0.91
N VAL A 55 8.27 4.33 -0.73
CA VAL A 55 7.63 3.95 0.54
C VAL A 55 8.64 3.37 1.54
N GLU A 56 9.70 2.73 1.04
CA GLU A 56 10.75 2.15 1.88
C GLU A 56 11.49 3.22 2.72
N GLU A 57 11.51 4.48 2.27
CA GLU A 57 12.13 5.61 2.99
C GLU A 57 11.30 6.04 4.22
N ASP A 58 9.99 5.76 4.25
CA ASP A 58 9.10 6.02 5.40
C ASP A 58 9.10 4.84 6.39
N PHE A 59 9.51 3.64 5.94
CA PHE A 59 9.78 2.48 6.79
C PHE A 59 11.10 2.60 7.58
N ASP A 60 12.03 3.44 7.11
CA ASP A 60 13.28 3.78 7.80
C ASP A 60 13.05 4.93 8.79
N ILE A 61 12.18 4.70 9.79
CA ILE A 61 12.19 5.55 11.00
C ILE A 61 13.38 5.08 11.87
N GLU A 62 14.54 5.64 11.52
CA GLU A 62 15.81 5.86 12.25
C GLU A 62 16.48 4.72 13.05
N PRO A 63 17.82 4.64 12.97
CA PRO A 63 18.64 4.49 14.17
C PRO A 63 19.41 5.80 14.42
N GLY A 64 18.78 6.70 15.18
CA GLY A 64 19.46 7.79 15.89
C GLY A 64 19.90 7.35 17.27
#